data_AF-A0A936T2L0-F1
#
_entry.id   AF-A0A936T2L0-F1
#
_cell.length_a   1.000
_cell.length_b   1.000
_cell.length_c   1.000
_cell.angle_alpha   90.00
_cell.angle_beta   90.00
_cell.angle_gamma   90.00
#
_symmetry.space_group_name_H-M   'P 1'
#
loop_
_entity.id
_entity.type
_entity.pdbx_description
1 polymer ?
#
loop_
_entity_poly.entity_id
_entity_poly.type
_entity_poly.pdbx_seq_one_letter_code
_entity_poly.pdbx_strand_id
1 'polypeptide(L)'
;MPTFLTTPKMSPELTERVEASVAGRPAGRAKMSPTVVAVLRFVGIAAVVGIVALLVVERRRAVDALEADRNALLSQLHESTAHVTAADKALLPRIEAWVGEHSGDYEGDIVDESLRGEGMTATLARPILYLRGPIGGFKSLQGLADMGQTTFRDAFVLCLFDPPAKATEKTLREAARAVLSDGERIKVAAHVERFHTARAGLPFLMPQWEERVRTVDDSRALAELRNRLKRVNLEDTVRALKARLFLVVMDEPKDGNGPTEIDGANRHYVRVVLLDLETNEVLLRQRKLVDPAWIPTNRRSEHANGINSCELGMEVRAAMTGSVVPARQ
;
A
#
# COMPACT_ATOMS: atom_id res chain seq x y z
N MET A 1 77.31 28.69 49.19
CA MET A 1 77.48 30.12 48.85
C MET A 1 76.14 30.63 48.39
N PRO A 2 75.55 31.68 49.00
CA PRO A 2 74.34 32.29 48.50
C PRO A 2 74.62 32.84 47.10
N THR A 3 73.86 32.36 46.11
CA THR A 3 73.93 32.86 44.74
C THR A 3 73.37 34.29 44.70
N PHE A 4 73.98 35.17 43.90
CA PHE A 4 73.68 36.61 43.79
C PHE A 4 72.25 36.97 43.32
N LEU A 5 71.33 36.00 43.25
CA LEU A 5 70.01 36.11 42.63
C LEU A 5 68.83 35.99 43.61
N THR A 6 69.08 35.79 44.91
CA THR A 6 68.02 35.72 45.93
C THR A 6 68.10 36.93 46.88
N THR A 7 66.94 37.53 47.20
CA THR A 7 66.85 38.70 48.10
C THR A 7 66.03 38.35 49.35
N PRO A 8 66.30 38.98 50.51
CA PRO A 8 65.68 38.62 51.79
C PRO A 8 64.16 38.86 51.86
N LYS A 9 63.55 39.47 50.85
CA LYS A 9 62.09 39.69 50.74
C LYS A 9 61.37 38.66 49.85
N MET A 10 62.10 37.71 49.27
CA MET A 10 61.53 36.69 48.39
C MET A 10 60.85 35.58 49.22
N SER A 11 59.67 35.11 48.79
CA SER A 11 58.97 34.04 49.50
C SER A 11 59.77 32.74 49.44
N PRO A 12 59.73 31.91 50.50
CA PRO A 12 60.63 30.75 50.63
C PRO A 12 60.50 29.76 49.45
N GLU A 13 59.29 29.57 48.91
CA GLU A 13 59.05 28.69 47.75
C GLU A 13 59.69 29.20 46.44
N LEU A 14 59.78 30.52 46.26
CA LEU A 14 60.40 31.14 45.09
C LEU A 14 61.93 31.08 45.19
N THR A 15 62.47 31.31 46.38
CA THR A 15 63.91 31.17 46.66
C THR A 15 64.40 29.76 46.36
N GLU A 16 63.65 28.73 46.80
CA GLU A 16 63.99 27.32 46.55
C GLU A 16 63.94 26.97 45.05
N ARG A 17 62.97 27.50 44.30
CA ARG A 17 62.89 27.30 42.83
C ARG A 17 64.01 27.99 42.06
N VAL A 18 64.42 29.18 42.49
CA VAL A 18 65.53 29.93 41.87
C VAL A 18 66.85 29.24 42.17
N GLU A 19 67.08 28.80 43.41
CA GLU A 19 68.27 28.02 43.76
C GLU A 19 68.31 26.68 43.03
N ALA A 20 67.18 25.99 42.88
CA ALA A 20 67.10 24.74 42.10
C ALA A 20 67.40 24.96 40.61
N SER A 21 66.94 26.08 40.02
CA SER A 21 67.17 26.41 38.61
C SER A 21 68.60 26.85 38.33
N VAL A 22 69.24 27.59 39.25
CA VAL A 22 70.62 28.07 39.13
C VAL A 22 71.64 26.98 39.43
N ALA A 23 71.31 26.02 40.31
CA ALA A 23 72.16 24.87 40.60
C ALA A 23 72.23 23.84 39.44
N GLY A 24 71.54 24.09 38.31
CA GLY A 24 71.48 23.16 37.18
C GLY A 24 70.91 21.79 37.56
N ARG A 25 70.19 21.69 38.69
CA ARG A 25 69.58 20.44 39.13
C ARG A 25 68.44 20.16 38.15
N PRO A 26 68.53 19.12 37.31
CA PRO A 26 67.41 18.78 36.45
C PRO A 26 66.23 18.52 37.38
N ALA A 27 65.13 19.27 37.21
CA ALA A 27 63.87 18.97 37.89
C ALA A 27 63.66 17.46 37.73
N GLY A 28 63.71 16.74 38.85
CA GLY A 28 63.80 15.29 38.86
C GLY A 28 62.58 14.71 38.17
N ARG A 29 62.68 14.47 36.87
CA ARG A 29 61.76 13.57 36.17
C ARG A 29 62.00 12.24 36.83
N ALA A 30 61.15 11.89 37.80
CA ALA A 30 61.16 10.60 38.46
C ALA A 30 61.19 9.56 37.33
N LYS A 31 62.35 8.94 37.11
CA LYS A 31 62.50 7.91 36.10
C LYS A 31 61.68 6.74 36.61
N MET A 32 60.47 6.58 36.08
CA MET A 32 59.64 5.41 36.35
C MET A 32 60.50 4.16 36.16
N SER A 33 60.43 3.23 37.12
CA SER A 33 61.23 2.01 37.02
C SER A 33 60.88 1.28 35.72
N PRO A 34 61.84 0.59 35.08
CA PRO A 34 61.60 -0.14 33.84
C PRO A 34 60.47 -1.19 33.99
N THR A 35 60.25 -1.71 35.20
CA THR A 35 59.14 -2.59 35.54
C THR A 35 57.78 -1.88 35.47
N VAL A 36 57.66 -0.66 36.01
CA VAL A 36 56.42 0.14 35.91
C VAL A 36 56.11 0.51 34.46
N VAL A 37 57.13 0.88 33.69
CA VAL A 37 56.98 1.16 32.25
C VAL A 37 56.53 -0.10 31.49
N ALA A 38 57.09 -1.26 31.80
CA ALA A 38 56.69 -2.53 31.19
C ALA A 38 55.24 -2.92 31.53
N VAL A 39 54.82 -2.76 32.79
CA VAL A 39 53.43 -3.00 33.23
C VAL A 39 52.46 -2.04 32.53
N LEU A 40 52.77 -0.74 32.49
CA LEU A 40 51.92 0.24 31.81
C LEU A 40 51.80 -0.06 30.30
N ARG A 41 52.88 -0.51 29.65
CA ARG A 41 52.83 -0.95 28.25
C ARG A 41 51.96 -2.18 28.07
N PHE A 42 52.08 -3.17 28.95
CA PHE A 42 51.25 -4.38 28.90
C PHE A 42 49.77 -4.05 29.10
N VAL A 43 49.44 -3.22 30.10
CA VAL A 43 48.07 -2.75 30.35
C VAL A 43 47.55 -1.97 29.15
N GLY A 44 48.36 -1.09 28.56
CA GLY A 44 48.00 -0.35 27.36
C GLY A 44 47.66 -1.28 26.18
N ILE A 45 48.50 -2.29 25.92
CA ILE A 45 48.25 -3.30 24.87
C ILE A 45 46.97 -4.09 25.18
N ALA A 46 46.81 -4.57 26.43
CA ALA A 46 45.63 -5.32 26.84
C ALA A 46 44.34 -4.49 26.71
N ALA A 47 44.36 -3.20 27.03
CA ALA A 47 43.23 -2.29 26.86
C ALA A 47 42.88 -2.11 25.37
N VAL A 48 43.87 -1.91 24.50
CA VAL A 48 43.65 -1.82 23.05
C VAL A 48 43.06 -3.13 22.49
N VAL A 49 43.61 -4.27 22.88
CA VAL A 49 43.10 -5.59 22.47
C VAL A 49 41.67 -5.79 22.97
N GLY A 50 41.37 -5.42 24.22
CA GLY A 50 40.02 -5.48 24.79
C GLY A 50 39.01 -4.62 24.03
N ILE A 51 39.38 -3.39 23.66
CA ILE A 51 38.55 -2.49 22.85
C ILE A 51 38.29 -3.09 21.47
N VAL A 52 39.32 -3.60 20.79
CA VAL A 52 39.16 -4.23 19.46
C VAL A 52 38.27 -5.47 19.56
N ALA A 53 38.45 -6.32 20.57
CA ALA A 53 37.60 -7.49 20.79
C ALA A 53 36.14 -7.10 21.03
N LEU A 54 35.88 -6.07 21.85
CA LEU A 54 34.54 -5.54 22.08
C LEU A 54 33.90 -5.04 20.79
N LEU A 55 34.62 -4.24 19.99
CA LEU A 55 34.14 -3.74 18.71
C LEU A 55 33.81 -4.87 17.72
N VAL A 56 34.62 -5.94 17.69
CA VAL A 56 34.35 -7.11 16.85
C VAL A 56 33.11 -7.86 17.33
N VAL A 57 32.93 -8.04 18.65
CA VAL A 57 31.75 -8.69 19.23
C VAL A 57 30.49 -7.89 18.94
N GLU A 58 30.52 -6.58 19.17
CA GLU A 58 29.37 -5.69 18.86
C GLU A 58 29.05 -5.67 17.37
N ARG A 59 30.08 -5.67 16.51
CA ARG A 59 29.87 -5.77 15.07
C ARG A 59 29.23 -7.10 14.66
N ARG A 60 29.67 -8.22 15.25
CA ARG A 60 29.06 -9.54 15.00
C ARG A 60 27.61 -9.58 15.47
N ARG A 61 27.33 -9.10 16.68
CA ARG A 61 25.96 -9.01 17.21
C ARG A 61 25.06 -8.17 16.31
N ALA A 62 25.55 -7.05 15.78
CA ALA A 62 24.80 -6.22 14.86
C ALA A 62 24.50 -6.94 13.53
N VAL A 63 25.46 -7.70 13.00
CA VAL A 63 25.27 -8.52 11.79
C VAL A 63 24.26 -9.64 12.06
N ASP A 64 24.42 -10.39 13.15
CA ASP A 64 23.52 -11.49 13.52
C ASP A 64 22.09 -10.99 13.74
N ALA A 65 21.94 -9.83 14.41
CA ALA A 65 20.63 -9.20 14.61
C ALA A 65 20.00 -8.76 13.28
N LEU A 66 20.79 -8.22 12.35
CA LEU A 66 20.31 -7.84 11.03
C LEU A 66 19.84 -9.07 10.22
N GLU A 67 20.60 -10.15 10.24
CA GLU A 67 20.24 -11.41 9.57
C GLU A 67 18.96 -12.01 10.16
N ALA A 68 18.83 -12.03 11.49
CA ALA A 68 17.61 -12.47 12.17
C ALA A 68 16.39 -11.64 11.75
N ASP A 69 16.55 -10.31 11.68
CA ASP A 69 15.50 -9.38 11.25
C ASP A 69 15.10 -9.57 9.78
N ARG A 70 16.06 -9.86 8.88
CA ARG A 70 15.79 -10.18 7.47
C ARG A 70 15.00 -11.48 7.38
N ASN A 71 15.43 -12.53 8.09
CA ASN A 71 14.77 -13.83 8.09
C ASN A 71 13.36 -13.74 8.66
N ALA A 72 13.14 -12.97 9.72
CA ALA A 72 11.80 -12.74 10.27
C ALA A 72 10.87 -12.06 9.25
N LEU A 73 11.36 -11.04 8.53
CA LEU A 73 10.58 -10.34 7.50
C LEU A 73 10.25 -11.26 6.31
N LEU A 74 11.21 -12.08 5.87
CA LEU A 74 10.99 -13.05 4.80
C LEU A 74 10.04 -14.18 5.21
N SER A 75 10.16 -14.68 6.44
CA SER A 75 9.23 -15.70 6.96
C SER A 75 7.79 -15.19 7.00
N GLN A 76 7.56 -13.96 7.45
CA GLN A 76 6.24 -13.33 7.41
C GLN A 76 5.68 -13.24 5.98
N LEU A 77 6.53 -12.89 5.01
CA LEU A 77 6.15 -12.84 3.61
C LEU A 77 5.82 -14.23 3.06
N HIS A 78 6.65 -15.24 3.36
CA HIS A 78 6.42 -16.62 2.92
C HIS A 78 5.14 -17.20 3.48
N GLU A 79 4.85 -16.98 4.77
CA GLU A 79 3.59 -17.38 5.39
C GLU A 79 2.39 -16.77 4.65
N SER A 80 2.47 -15.48 4.33
CA SER A 80 1.42 -14.76 3.61
C SER A 80 1.28 -15.19 2.13
N THR A 81 2.34 -15.71 1.51
CA THR A 81 2.39 -15.99 0.06
C THR A 81 2.44 -17.47 -0.31
N ALA A 82 2.44 -18.38 0.67
CA ALA A 82 2.52 -19.82 0.45
C ALA A 82 1.48 -20.35 -0.55
N HIS A 83 0.33 -19.69 -0.65
CA HIS A 83 -0.78 -20.09 -1.52
C HIS A 83 -0.86 -19.31 -2.85
N VAL A 84 0.06 -18.37 -3.10
CA VAL A 84 0.08 -17.54 -4.31
C VAL A 84 0.85 -18.25 -5.43
N THR A 85 0.14 -18.62 -6.49
CA THR A 85 0.67 -19.32 -7.66
C THR A 85 1.24 -18.34 -8.69
N ALA A 86 1.95 -18.87 -9.70
CA ALA A 86 2.41 -18.06 -10.83
C ALA A 86 1.23 -17.48 -11.65
N ALA A 87 0.11 -18.21 -11.74
CA ALA A 87 -1.10 -17.74 -12.41
C ALA A 87 -1.69 -16.51 -11.71
N ASP A 88 -1.72 -16.52 -10.37
CA ASP A 88 -2.20 -15.38 -9.57
C ASP A 88 -1.30 -14.15 -9.77
N LYS A 89 0.03 -14.34 -9.83
CA LYS A 89 0.99 -13.24 -10.09
C LYS A 89 0.84 -12.67 -11.51
N ALA A 90 0.38 -13.47 -12.45
CA ALA A 90 0.11 -13.06 -13.83
C ALA A 90 -1.29 -12.44 -14.02
N LEU A 91 -2.13 -12.41 -12.97
CA LEU A 91 -3.50 -11.91 -13.06
C LEU A 91 -3.57 -10.45 -13.51
N LEU A 92 -2.81 -9.56 -12.85
CA LEU A 92 -2.89 -8.13 -13.15
C LEU A 92 -2.44 -7.81 -14.58
N PRO A 93 -1.28 -8.28 -15.08
CA PRO A 93 -0.92 -8.06 -16.48
C PRO A 93 -1.97 -8.54 -17.49
N ARG A 94 -2.63 -9.68 -17.21
CA ARG A 94 -3.73 -10.19 -18.05
C ARG A 94 -4.93 -9.24 -18.06
N ILE A 95 -5.35 -8.76 -16.89
CA ILE A 95 -6.45 -7.80 -16.76
C ILE A 95 -6.10 -6.48 -17.45
N GLU A 96 -4.87 -5.97 -17.25
CA GLU A 96 -4.42 -4.73 -17.87
C GLU A 96 -4.45 -4.82 -19.41
N ALA A 97 -3.98 -5.93 -19.98
CA ALA A 97 -4.07 -6.18 -21.41
C ALA A 97 -5.53 -6.28 -21.89
N TRP A 98 -6.35 -7.09 -21.21
CA TRP A 98 -7.75 -7.29 -21.57
C TRP A 98 -8.53 -5.97 -21.55
N VAL A 99 -8.35 -5.16 -20.50
CA VAL A 99 -9.04 -3.89 -20.34
C VAL A 99 -8.58 -2.87 -21.39
N GLY A 100 -7.28 -2.86 -21.73
CA GLY A 100 -6.77 -2.04 -22.83
C GLY A 100 -7.47 -2.34 -24.15
N GLU A 101 -7.59 -3.62 -24.50
CA GLU A 101 -8.25 -4.10 -25.73
C GLU A 101 -9.75 -3.77 -25.76
N HIS A 102 -10.45 -3.94 -24.62
CA HIS A 102 -11.91 -3.78 -24.54
C HIS A 102 -12.38 -2.37 -24.17
N SER A 103 -11.46 -1.41 -24.04
CA SER A 103 -11.76 0.02 -23.85
C SER A 103 -12.08 0.77 -25.15
N GLY A 104 -12.06 0.07 -26.30
CA GLY A 104 -12.32 0.60 -27.64
C GLY A 104 -13.80 0.83 -27.97
N ASP A 105 -14.21 0.45 -29.17
CA ASP A 105 -15.61 0.57 -29.61
C ASP A 105 -16.54 -0.35 -28.81
N TYR A 106 -17.81 0.06 -28.66
CA TYR A 106 -18.77 -0.76 -27.93
C TYR A 106 -19.33 -1.87 -28.83
N GLU A 107 -19.08 -3.11 -28.44
CA GLU A 107 -19.43 -4.32 -29.21
C GLU A 107 -20.89 -4.79 -29.01
N GLY A 108 -21.69 -4.07 -28.22
CA GLY A 108 -23.08 -4.43 -27.94
C GLY A 108 -23.30 -5.10 -26.59
N ASP A 109 -24.57 -5.26 -26.22
CA ASP A 109 -24.97 -5.82 -24.94
C ASP A 109 -24.93 -7.37 -24.96
N ILE A 110 -24.41 -7.97 -23.89
CA ILE A 110 -24.34 -9.41 -23.66
C ILE A 110 -24.78 -9.69 -22.22
N VAL A 111 -25.65 -10.68 -22.06
CA VAL A 111 -25.95 -11.29 -20.76
C VAL A 111 -25.91 -12.79 -20.96
N ASP A 112 -24.89 -13.43 -20.41
CA ASP A 112 -24.77 -14.89 -20.47
C ASP A 112 -25.92 -15.56 -19.71
N GLU A 113 -26.36 -16.72 -20.21
CA GLU A 113 -27.49 -17.43 -19.62
C GLU A 113 -27.20 -17.92 -18.19
N SER A 114 -25.92 -18.16 -17.85
CA SER A 114 -25.50 -18.49 -16.48
C SER A 114 -25.77 -17.38 -15.46
N LEU A 115 -25.98 -16.13 -15.91
CA LEU A 115 -26.32 -15.01 -15.05
C LEU A 115 -27.84 -14.84 -14.84
N ARG A 116 -28.68 -15.76 -15.33
CA ARG A 116 -30.13 -15.70 -15.13
C ARG A 116 -30.55 -16.35 -13.81
N GLY A 117 -31.57 -15.79 -13.17
CA GLY A 117 -32.21 -16.36 -11.97
C GLY A 117 -31.22 -16.66 -10.83
N GLU A 118 -31.22 -17.90 -10.35
CA GLU A 118 -30.31 -18.36 -9.27
C GLU A 118 -28.83 -18.40 -9.69
N GLY A 119 -28.56 -18.57 -10.99
CA GLY A 119 -27.21 -18.57 -11.55
C GLY A 119 -26.47 -17.24 -11.34
N MET A 120 -27.20 -16.12 -11.33
CA MET A 120 -26.66 -14.82 -10.95
C MET A 120 -26.07 -14.85 -9.54
N THR A 121 -26.82 -15.34 -8.55
CA THR A 121 -26.40 -15.35 -7.15
C THR A 121 -25.19 -16.27 -6.95
N ALA A 122 -25.20 -17.44 -7.58
CA ALA A 122 -24.08 -18.37 -7.52
C ALA A 122 -22.81 -17.79 -8.17
N THR A 123 -22.95 -17.12 -9.32
CA THR A 123 -21.83 -16.49 -10.02
C THR A 123 -21.27 -15.33 -9.21
N LEU A 124 -22.13 -14.41 -8.77
CA LEU A 124 -21.73 -13.24 -8.01
C LEU A 124 -21.16 -13.59 -6.63
N ALA A 125 -21.45 -14.76 -6.05
CA ALA A 125 -20.83 -15.22 -4.80
C ALA A 125 -19.34 -15.62 -4.95
N ARG A 126 -18.83 -15.77 -6.18
CA ARG A 126 -17.40 -16.06 -6.43
C ARG A 126 -16.55 -14.83 -6.09
N PRO A 127 -15.27 -14.99 -5.71
CA PRO A 127 -14.37 -13.87 -5.47
C PRO A 127 -14.26 -12.95 -6.70
N ILE A 128 -14.53 -11.65 -6.52
CA ILE A 128 -14.56 -10.65 -7.60
C ILE A 128 -13.44 -9.64 -7.38
N LEU A 129 -12.73 -9.29 -8.44
CA LEU A 129 -11.86 -8.12 -8.49
C LEU A 129 -12.60 -6.97 -9.18
N TYR A 130 -12.70 -5.83 -8.50
CA TYR A 130 -13.49 -4.69 -8.93
C TYR A 130 -12.61 -3.49 -9.34
N LEU A 131 -12.98 -2.85 -10.45
CA LEU A 131 -12.34 -1.64 -10.96
C LEU A 131 -13.38 -0.70 -11.58
N ARG A 132 -13.31 0.60 -11.25
CA ARG A 132 -14.09 1.63 -11.93
C ARG A 132 -13.23 2.82 -12.33
N GLY A 133 -13.55 3.43 -13.45
CA GLY A 133 -13.06 4.76 -13.78
C GLY A 133 -13.41 5.22 -15.19
N PRO A 134 -12.90 6.37 -15.64
CA PRO A 134 -13.12 6.88 -16.98
C PRO A 134 -12.49 5.96 -18.04
N ILE A 135 -13.21 5.75 -19.16
CA ILE A 135 -12.79 4.85 -20.24
C ILE A 135 -11.38 5.19 -20.79
N GLY A 136 -11.01 6.47 -20.80
CA GLY A 136 -9.69 6.93 -21.22
C GLY A 136 -8.54 6.51 -20.29
N GLY A 137 -8.82 6.32 -18.99
CA GLY A 137 -7.82 5.91 -18.00
C GLY A 137 -7.36 4.46 -18.17
N PHE A 138 -8.18 3.62 -18.81
CA PHE A 138 -7.87 2.21 -19.05
C PHE A 138 -6.85 1.98 -20.16
N LYS A 139 -6.52 3.02 -20.95
CA LYS A 139 -5.56 2.93 -22.07
C LYS A 139 -4.09 2.92 -21.62
N SER A 140 -3.81 3.14 -20.34
CA SER A 140 -2.43 3.21 -19.84
C SER A 140 -2.30 2.64 -18.44
N LEU A 141 -1.11 2.09 -18.15
CA LEU A 141 -0.76 1.61 -16.81
C LEU A 141 -0.84 2.72 -15.75
N GLN A 142 -0.52 3.96 -16.13
CA GLN A 142 -0.62 5.11 -15.23
C GLN A 142 -2.07 5.44 -14.91
N GLY A 143 -2.95 5.51 -15.92
CA GLY A 143 -4.37 5.78 -15.70
C GLY A 143 -5.03 4.71 -14.83
N LEU A 144 -4.68 3.44 -15.00
CA LEU A 144 -5.11 2.34 -14.11
C LEU A 144 -4.65 2.54 -12.65
N ALA A 145 -3.51 3.20 -12.43
CA ALA A 145 -2.99 3.50 -11.09
C ALA A 145 -3.85 4.59 -10.44
N ASP A 146 -4.10 5.66 -11.20
CA ASP A 146 -4.79 6.85 -10.75
C ASP A 146 -6.27 6.54 -10.41
N MET A 147 -6.93 5.70 -11.21
CA MET A 147 -8.33 5.25 -10.98
C MET A 147 -8.49 4.36 -9.74
N GLY A 148 -7.43 3.64 -9.35
CA GLY A 148 -7.46 2.74 -8.20
C GLY A 148 -7.72 3.45 -6.86
N GLN A 149 -7.39 4.74 -6.77
CA GLN A 149 -7.51 5.54 -5.55
C GLN A 149 -8.92 6.10 -5.33
N THR A 150 -9.67 6.34 -6.41
CA THR A 150 -10.98 7.01 -6.38
C THR A 150 -12.16 6.04 -6.23
N THR A 151 -11.92 4.74 -6.37
CA THR A 151 -12.95 3.67 -6.32
C THR A 151 -13.35 3.28 -4.88
N PHE A 152 -12.86 3.99 -3.85
CA PHE A 152 -12.92 3.54 -2.45
C PHE A 152 -14.34 3.38 -1.88
N ARG A 153 -15.38 3.97 -2.48
CA ARG A 153 -16.76 3.98 -1.92
C ARG A 153 -17.85 4.01 -2.99
N ASP A 154 -17.84 3.02 -3.88
CA ASP A 154 -18.85 2.96 -4.94
C ASP A 154 -20.13 2.25 -4.48
N ALA A 155 -21.26 2.97 -4.53
CA ALA A 155 -22.59 2.43 -4.26
C ALA A 155 -23.06 1.42 -5.31
N PHE A 156 -22.45 1.41 -6.49
CA PHE A 156 -22.72 0.43 -7.53
C PHE A 156 -22.58 -1.00 -7.02
N VAL A 157 -21.46 -1.32 -6.37
CA VAL A 157 -21.20 -2.67 -5.85
C VAL A 157 -22.29 -3.04 -4.84
N LEU A 158 -22.51 -2.22 -3.81
CA LEU A 158 -23.51 -2.57 -2.79
C LEU A 158 -24.92 -2.75 -3.38
N CYS A 159 -25.35 -1.88 -4.28
CA CYS A 159 -26.70 -1.99 -4.87
C CYS A 159 -26.80 -3.10 -5.94
N LEU A 160 -25.68 -3.55 -6.51
CA LEU A 160 -25.65 -4.77 -7.33
C LEU A 160 -25.95 -6.02 -6.49
N PHE A 161 -25.45 -6.10 -5.25
CA PHE A 161 -25.63 -7.28 -4.39
C PHE A 161 -26.87 -7.21 -3.48
N ASP A 162 -27.11 -6.06 -2.85
CA ASP A 162 -28.24 -5.79 -1.94
C ASP A 162 -28.99 -4.51 -2.37
N PRO A 163 -29.75 -4.57 -3.49
CA PRO A 163 -30.49 -3.42 -3.98
C PRO A 163 -31.60 -3.00 -2.99
N PRO A 164 -31.90 -1.69 -2.86
CA PRO A 164 -33.10 -1.27 -2.16
C PRO A 164 -34.36 -1.78 -2.87
N ALA A 165 -35.40 -2.13 -2.11
CA ALA A 165 -36.66 -2.65 -2.66
C ALA A 165 -37.40 -1.66 -3.59
N LYS A 166 -37.11 -0.36 -3.47
CA LYS A 166 -37.67 0.70 -4.31
C LYS A 166 -36.56 1.65 -4.76
N ALA A 167 -36.66 2.15 -5.99
CA ALA A 167 -35.80 3.18 -6.56
C ALA A 167 -36.42 4.57 -6.35
N THR A 168 -36.38 5.08 -5.12
CA THR A 168 -36.77 6.47 -4.79
C THR A 168 -35.53 7.25 -4.40
N GLU A 169 -35.52 8.58 -4.55
CA GLU A 169 -34.39 9.43 -4.14
C GLU A 169 -33.94 9.12 -2.71
N LYS A 170 -34.91 8.95 -1.79
CA LYS A 170 -34.64 8.67 -0.39
C LYS A 170 -33.93 7.33 -0.20
N THR A 171 -34.46 6.26 -0.80
CA THR A 171 -33.91 4.90 -0.62
C THR A 171 -32.55 4.73 -1.30
N LEU A 172 -32.37 5.32 -2.48
CA LEU A 172 -31.07 5.34 -3.17
C LEU A 172 -30.02 6.12 -2.38
N ARG A 173 -30.40 7.27 -1.80
CA ARG A 173 -29.48 8.06 -0.96
C ARG A 173 -29.11 7.34 0.33
N GLU A 174 -30.06 6.65 0.96
CA GLU A 174 -29.79 5.82 2.14
C GLU A 174 -28.84 4.66 1.82
N ALA A 175 -29.06 3.96 0.70
CA ALA A 175 -28.15 2.91 0.23
C ALA A 175 -26.75 3.45 -0.10
N ALA A 176 -26.67 4.58 -0.79
CA ALA A 176 -25.42 5.26 -1.08
C ALA A 176 -24.64 5.68 0.19
N ARG A 177 -25.34 6.22 1.19
CA ARG A 177 -24.73 6.56 2.48
C ARG A 177 -24.24 5.33 3.22
N ALA A 178 -24.92 4.19 3.08
CA ALA A 178 -24.50 2.95 3.71
C ALA A 178 -23.11 2.49 3.25
N VAL A 179 -22.67 2.84 2.03
CA VAL A 179 -21.31 2.60 1.52
C VAL A 179 -20.25 3.39 2.29
N LEU A 180 -20.62 4.57 2.80
CA LEU A 180 -19.72 5.44 3.54
C LEU A 180 -19.61 5.03 5.03
N SER A 181 -20.53 4.21 5.51
CA SER A 181 -20.58 3.72 6.89
C SER A 181 -20.07 2.28 6.97
N ASP A 182 -19.15 1.97 7.88
CA ASP A 182 -18.60 0.62 8.12
C ASP A 182 -19.63 -0.34 8.77
N GLY A 183 -20.79 -0.50 8.14
CA GLY A 183 -21.94 -1.26 8.65
C GLY A 183 -22.07 -2.67 8.06
N GLU A 184 -23.00 -3.44 8.61
CA GLU A 184 -23.35 -4.82 8.21
C GLU A 184 -23.55 -5.00 6.70
N ARG A 185 -24.07 -3.97 6.01
CA ARG A 185 -24.31 -4.00 4.55
C ARG A 185 -23.04 -4.18 3.71
N ILE A 186 -21.88 -3.73 4.20
CA ILE A 186 -20.62 -3.92 3.47
C ILE A 186 -20.22 -5.40 3.44
N LYS A 187 -20.65 -6.19 4.44
CA LYS A 187 -20.36 -7.64 4.50
C LYS A 187 -20.95 -8.41 3.32
N VAL A 188 -22.02 -7.91 2.70
CA VAL A 188 -22.65 -8.53 1.53
C VAL A 188 -21.69 -8.56 0.34
N ALA A 189 -20.80 -7.58 0.23
CA ALA A 189 -19.78 -7.49 -0.80
C ALA A 189 -18.37 -7.85 -0.29
N ALA A 190 -18.26 -8.60 0.82
CA ALA A 190 -16.96 -8.93 1.43
C ALA A 190 -16.04 -9.79 0.53
N HIS A 191 -16.59 -10.47 -0.48
CA HIS A 191 -15.83 -11.24 -1.48
C HIS A 191 -15.41 -10.39 -2.69
N VAL A 192 -15.77 -9.09 -2.70
CA VAL A 192 -15.39 -8.14 -3.74
C VAL A 192 -14.16 -7.39 -3.27
N GLU A 193 -13.04 -7.69 -3.90
CA GLU A 193 -11.76 -7.05 -3.66
C GLU A 193 -11.48 -5.97 -4.71
N ARG A 194 -10.64 -5.02 -4.36
CA ARG A 194 -10.31 -3.91 -5.27
C ARG A 194 -9.09 -4.23 -6.10
N PHE A 195 -9.14 -3.86 -7.38
CA PHE A 195 -7.99 -3.92 -8.27
C PHE A 195 -6.77 -3.19 -7.70
N HIS A 196 -6.97 -2.04 -7.06
CA HIS A 196 -5.90 -1.29 -6.40
C HIS A 196 -5.24 -2.07 -5.26
N THR A 197 -5.99 -2.84 -4.47
CA THR A 197 -5.43 -3.66 -3.39
C THR A 197 -4.44 -4.68 -3.97
N ALA A 198 -4.86 -5.42 -5.00
CA ALA A 198 -3.98 -6.36 -5.70
C ALA A 198 -2.75 -5.66 -6.28
N ARG A 199 -2.93 -4.51 -6.95
CA ARG A 199 -1.85 -3.76 -7.59
C ARG A 199 -0.84 -3.19 -6.59
N ALA A 200 -1.30 -2.67 -5.46
CA ALA A 200 -0.44 -2.11 -4.42
C ALA A 200 0.38 -3.21 -3.74
N GLY A 201 -0.18 -4.40 -3.54
CA GLY A 201 0.49 -5.50 -2.87
C GLY A 201 1.33 -6.41 -3.76
N LEU A 202 1.01 -6.54 -5.05
CA LEU A 202 1.73 -7.44 -5.96
C LEU A 202 3.25 -7.23 -5.95
N PRO A 203 3.81 -6.00 -5.97
CA PRO A 203 5.27 -5.79 -5.95
C PRO A 203 6.00 -6.43 -4.76
N PHE A 204 5.31 -6.64 -3.64
CA PHE A 204 5.86 -7.28 -2.45
C PHE A 204 5.91 -8.81 -2.58
N LEU A 205 5.11 -9.39 -3.48
CA LEU A 205 5.02 -10.83 -3.73
C LEU A 205 5.95 -11.29 -4.86
N MET A 206 6.67 -10.37 -5.48
CA MET A 206 7.57 -10.63 -6.59
C MET A 206 9.00 -10.94 -6.08
N PRO A 207 9.78 -11.79 -6.78
CA PRO A 207 11.12 -12.18 -6.35
C PRO A 207 12.07 -10.98 -6.11
N GLN A 208 11.87 -9.87 -6.81
CA GLN A 208 12.68 -8.67 -6.64
C GLN A 208 12.49 -7.99 -5.27
N TRP A 209 11.37 -8.21 -4.58
CA TRP A 209 11.21 -7.73 -3.21
C TRP A 209 12.01 -8.58 -2.22
N GLU A 210 11.94 -9.90 -2.35
CA GLU A 210 12.73 -10.82 -1.52
C GLU A 210 14.23 -10.56 -1.68
N GLU A 211 14.71 -10.39 -2.91
CA GLU A 211 16.12 -10.07 -3.16
C GLU A 211 16.54 -8.73 -2.53
N ARG A 212 15.66 -7.72 -2.57
CA ARG A 212 15.89 -6.45 -1.88
C ARG A 212 16.02 -6.62 -0.37
N VAL A 213 15.22 -7.49 0.25
CA VAL A 213 15.32 -7.77 1.69
C VAL A 213 16.62 -8.52 2.02
N ARG A 214 17.01 -9.49 1.19
CA ARG A 214 18.23 -10.29 1.39
C ARG A 214 19.52 -9.49 1.30
N THR A 215 19.56 -8.47 0.44
CA THR A 215 20.76 -7.69 0.12
C THR A 215 20.97 -6.45 1.00
N VAL A 216 20.16 -6.25 2.04
CA VAL A 216 19.91 -4.88 2.53
C VAL A 216 20.93 -4.21 3.47
N ASP A 217 22.01 -4.80 3.94
CA ASP A 217 23.13 -4.29 4.79
C ASP A 217 22.94 -3.27 5.95
N ASP A 218 21.85 -2.54 6.06
CA ASP A 218 21.57 -1.51 7.06
C ASP A 218 20.23 -1.76 7.76
N SER A 219 20.22 -1.67 9.08
CA SER A 219 19.03 -1.87 9.92
C SER A 219 17.96 -0.81 9.66
N ARG A 220 18.36 0.43 9.35
CA ARG A 220 17.40 1.50 9.04
C ARG A 220 16.71 1.24 7.70
N ALA A 221 17.46 0.88 6.66
CA ALA A 221 16.90 0.47 5.37
C ALA A 221 15.93 -0.73 5.53
N LEU A 222 16.28 -1.72 6.35
CA LEU A 222 15.39 -2.85 6.63
C LEU A 222 14.10 -2.43 7.34
N ALA A 223 14.18 -1.51 8.31
CA ALA A 223 13.01 -0.95 8.98
C ALA A 223 12.11 -0.18 8.01
N GLU A 224 12.68 0.55 7.05
CA GLU A 224 11.91 1.20 5.98
C GLU A 224 11.17 0.19 5.09
N LEU A 225 11.81 -0.92 4.69
CA LEU A 225 11.16 -1.99 3.94
C LEU A 225 10.01 -2.62 4.74
N ARG A 226 10.23 -2.90 6.03
CA ARG A 226 9.21 -3.41 6.95
C ARG A 226 8.02 -2.45 7.06
N ASN A 227 8.28 -1.15 7.17
CA ASN A 227 7.23 -0.13 7.22
C ASN A 227 6.44 -0.03 5.92
N ARG A 228 7.09 -0.21 4.76
CA ARG A 228 6.39 -0.29 3.46
C ARG A 228 5.48 -1.51 3.39
N LEU A 229 5.94 -2.67 3.85
CA LEU A 229 5.14 -3.89 3.89
C LEU A 229 3.91 -3.72 4.79
N LYS A 230 4.09 -3.13 5.98
CA LYS A 230 2.99 -2.86 6.94
C LYS A 230 1.90 -1.92 6.42
N ARG A 231 2.19 -1.09 5.42
CA ARG A 231 1.19 -0.19 4.81
C ARG A 231 0.23 -0.92 3.89
N VAL A 232 0.57 -2.14 3.48
CA VAL A 232 -0.25 -2.96 2.60
C VAL A 232 -0.84 -4.11 3.42
N ASN A 233 -2.14 -4.35 3.27
CA ASN A 233 -2.74 -5.57 3.75
C ASN A 233 -2.45 -6.71 2.77
N LEU A 234 -1.47 -7.56 3.12
CA LEU A 234 -1.10 -8.71 2.29
C LEU A 234 -2.23 -9.74 2.19
N GLU A 235 -3.04 -9.91 3.23
CA GLU A 235 -4.15 -10.87 3.22
C GLU A 235 -5.20 -10.45 2.18
N ASP A 236 -5.59 -9.17 2.17
CA ASP A 236 -6.52 -8.64 1.17
C ASP A 236 -5.89 -8.68 -0.23
N THR A 237 -4.58 -8.46 -0.35
CA THR A 237 -3.85 -8.60 -1.63
C THR A 237 -3.97 -10.03 -2.16
N VAL A 238 -3.72 -11.03 -1.31
CA VAL A 238 -3.84 -12.44 -1.69
C VAL A 238 -5.28 -12.77 -2.06
N ARG A 239 -6.28 -12.31 -1.28
CA ARG A 239 -7.70 -12.49 -1.62
C ARG A 239 -8.04 -11.89 -2.97
N ALA A 240 -7.53 -10.69 -3.26
CA ALA A 240 -7.73 -9.99 -4.53
C ALA A 240 -7.07 -10.73 -5.71
N LEU A 241 -5.87 -11.27 -5.52
CA LEU A 241 -5.18 -12.07 -6.54
C LEU A 241 -5.83 -13.45 -6.78
N LYS A 242 -6.68 -13.92 -5.85
CA LYS A 242 -7.49 -15.13 -5.97
C LYS A 242 -8.87 -14.88 -6.55
N ALA A 243 -9.11 -13.69 -7.09
CA ALA A 243 -10.34 -13.38 -7.79
C ALA A 243 -10.58 -14.35 -8.96
N ARG A 244 -11.82 -14.79 -9.11
CA ARG A 244 -12.27 -15.63 -10.22
C ARG A 244 -13.10 -14.85 -11.24
N LEU A 245 -13.64 -13.71 -10.81
CA LEU A 245 -14.37 -12.80 -11.66
C LEU A 245 -13.70 -11.44 -11.64
N PHE A 246 -13.81 -10.72 -12.76
CA PHE A 246 -13.40 -9.33 -12.85
C PHE A 246 -14.58 -8.47 -13.27
N LEU A 247 -14.98 -7.56 -12.38
CA LEU A 247 -16.07 -6.62 -12.58
C LEU A 247 -15.49 -5.23 -12.85
N VAL A 248 -15.70 -4.74 -14.07
CA VAL A 248 -15.19 -3.43 -14.48
C VAL A 248 -16.33 -2.50 -14.89
N VAL A 249 -16.25 -1.26 -14.42
CA VAL A 249 -17.19 -0.18 -14.75
C VAL A 249 -16.41 0.94 -15.43
N MET A 250 -16.72 1.19 -16.70
CA MET A 250 -16.04 2.19 -17.52
C MET A 250 -16.97 3.35 -17.82
N ASP A 251 -16.68 4.51 -17.25
CA ASP A 251 -17.44 5.74 -17.48
C ASP A 251 -17.01 6.35 -18.84
N GLU A 252 -17.93 6.44 -19.81
CA GLU A 252 -17.67 7.04 -21.12
C GLU A 252 -17.55 8.58 -21.02
N PRO A 253 -16.99 9.24 -22.05
CA PRO A 253 -16.98 10.71 -22.10
C PRO A 253 -18.41 11.25 -21.94
N LYS A 254 -18.52 12.28 -21.10
CA LYS A 254 -19.78 12.95 -20.76
C LYS A 254 -20.17 14.01 -21.78
N ASP A 255 -21.45 14.38 -21.73
CA ASP A 255 -21.94 15.57 -22.44
C ASP A 255 -21.52 16.84 -21.64
N GLY A 256 -20.61 17.65 -22.20
CA GLY A 256 -20.26 18.99 -21.71
C GLY A 256 -18.96 19.14 -20.91
N ASN A 257 -18.67 20.37 -20.48
CA ASN A 257 -17.36 20.82 -19.92
C ASN A 257 -17.28 20.89 -18.37
N GLY A 258 -18.20 20.29 -17.62
CA GLY A 258 -18.18 20.33 -16.14
C GLY A 258 -17.03 19.52 -15.50
N PRO A 259 -16.79 19.59 -14.18
CA PRO A 259 -15.74 18.82 -13.50
C PRO A 259 -15.94 17.29 -13.56
N THR A 260 -14.82 16.56 -13.47
CA THR A 260 -14.53 15.23 -14.08
C THR A 260 -14.15 14.11 -13.07
N GLU A 261 -14.89 13.89 -11.99
CA GLU A 261 -14.52 12.80 -11.06
C GLU A 261 -15.65 11.79 -10.83
N ILE A 262 -15.73 10.71 -11.62
CA ILE A 262 -16.71 9.61 -11.35
C ILE A 262 -18.15 10.15 -11.18
N ASP A 263 -18.35 11.35 -11.74
CA ASP A 263 -19.30 12.28 -11.19
C ASP A 263 -20.58 12.06 -11.94
N GLY A 264 -21.48 11.28 -11.33
CA GLY A 264 -22.83 11.08 -11.81
C GLY A 264 -23.58 12.39 -12.09
N ALA A 265 -22.98 13.55 -11.79
CA ALA A 265 -23.50 14.90 -11.97
C ALA A 265 -23.71 15.34 -13.43
N ASN A 266 -23.15 14.64 -14.41
CA ASN A 266 -23.41 14.89 -15.84
C ASN A 266 -23.97 13.65 -16.54
N ARG A 267 -24.72 13.86 -17.62
CA ARG A 267 -25.22 12.80 -18.48
C ARG A 267 -24.05 12.13 -19.22
N HIS A 268 -23.96 10.82 -19.12
CA HIS A 268 -22.94 10.02 -19.79
C HIS A 268 -23.35 8.55 -19.86
N TYR A 269 -22.70 7.78 -20.72
CA TYR A 269 -22.85 6.33 -20.74
C TYR A 269 -21.85 5.67 -19.81
N VAL A 270 -22.25 4.55 -19.22
CA VAL A 270 -21.38 3.70 -18.40
C VAL A 270 -21.42 2.29 -18.95
N ARG A 271 -20.24 1.71 -19.19
CA ARG A 271 -20.10 0.31 -19.59
C ARG A 271 -19.82 -0.54 -18.37
N VAL A 272 -20.58 -1.60 -18.20
CA VAL A 272 -20.38 -2.57 -17.11
C VAL A 272 -20.04 -3.91 -17.74
N VAL A 273 -18.92 -4.48 -17.34
CA VAL A 273 -18.46 -5.78 -17.83
C VAL A 273 -18.14 -6.70 -16.67
N LEU A 274 -18.65 -7.94 -16.73
CA LEU A 274 -18.26 -9.04 -15.86
C LEU A 274 -17.54 -10.09 -16.69
N LEU A 275 -16.29 -10.34 -16.36
CA LEU A 275 -15.41 -11.31 -17.02
C LEU A 275 -15.16 -12.49 -16.08
N ASP A 276 -15.24 -13.71 -16.59
CA ASP A 276 -14.70 -14.89 -15.93
C ASP A 276 -13.19 -14.96 -16.15
N LEU A 277 -12.39 -14.93 -15.09
CA LEU A 277 -10.93 -14.94 -15.16
C LEU A 277 -10.34 -16.33 -15.41
N GLU A 278 -11.11 -17.39 -15.15
CA GLU A 278 -10.74 -18.78 -15.38
C GLU A 278 -10.93 -19.13 -16.86
N THR A 279 -12.09 -18.79 -17.45
CA THR A 279 -12.41 -19.10 -18.87
C THR A 279 -12.08 -17.97 -19.84
N ASN A 280 -11.84 -16.75 -19.35
CA ASN A 280 -11.68 -15.53 -20.14
C ASN A 280 -12.94 -15.16 -20.96
N GLU A 281 -14.13 -15.58 -20.49
CA GLU A 281 -15.40 -15.32 -21.15
C GLU A 281 -16.11 -14.11 -20.54
N VAL A 282 -16.69 -13.27 -21.41
CA VAL A 282 -17.49 -12.12 -21.00
C VAL A 282 -18.89 -12.60 -20.65
N LEU A 283 -19.19 -12.65 -19.35
CA LEU A 283 -20.49 -13.07 -18.83
C LEU A 283 -21.52 -11.96 -18.91
N LEU A 284 -21.10 -10.71 -18.71
CA LEU A 284 -21.95 -9.53 -18.81
C LEU A 284 -21.23 -8.45 -19.60
N ARG A 285 -21.94 -7.79 -20.51
CA ARG A 285 -21.56 -6.52 -21.10
C ARG A 285 -22.79 -5.66 -21.27
N GLN A 286 -22.83 -4.49 -20.64
CA GLN A 286 -23.95 -3.58 -20.78
C GLN A 286 -23.49 -2.14 -20.88
N ARG A 287 -24.21 -1.35 -21.67
CA ARG A 287 -24.04 0.10 -21.75
C ARG A 287 -25.30 0.78 -21.26
N LYS A 288 -25.21 1.45 -20.12
CA LYS A 288 -26.33 2.15 -19.48
C LYS A 288 -26.13 3.65 -19.54
N LEU A 289 -27.21 4.39 -19.73
CA LEU A 289 -27.19 5.84 -19.69
C LEU A 289 -27.38 6.27 -18.23
N VAL A 290 -26.40 6.96 -17.67
CA VAL A 290 -26.55 7.66 -16.40
C VAL A 290 -27.02 9.07 -16.70
N ASP A 291 -28.23 9.41 -16.25
CA ASP A 291 -28.81 10.73 -16.40
C ASP A 291 -29.22 11.34 -15.04
N PRO A 292 -28.49 12.36 -14.55
CA PRO A 292 -28.81 13.06 -13.31
C PRO A 292 -29.87 14.17 -13.48
N ALA A 293 -30.53 14.30 -14.63
CA ALA A 293 -31.47 15.39 -14.89
C ALA A 293 -32.53 15.57 -13.79
N TRP A 294 -32.90 14.48 -13.14
CA TRP A 294 -33.86 14.42 -12.05
C TRP A 294 -33.35 14.94 -10.70
N ILE A 295 -32.03 14.99 -10.50
CA ILE A 295 -31.41 15.60 -9.33
C ILE A 295 -31.29 17.11 -9.59
N PRO A 296 -31.76 17.99 -8.69
CA PRO A 296 -31.58 19.43 -8.82
C PRO A 296 -30.09 19.79 -9.02
N THR A 297 -29.78 20.66 -9.98
CA THR A 297 -28.40 20.99 -10.40
C THR A 297 -27.49 21.37 -9.23
N ASN A 298 -28.02 22.10 -8.25
CA ASN A 298 -27.31 22.54 -7.04
C ASN A 298 -26.97 21.41 -6.04
N ARG A 299 -27.49 20.19 -6.22
CA ARG A 299 -27.24 19.02 -5.37
C ARG A 299 -26.56 17.87 -6.09
N ARG A 300 -26.29 18.00 -7.41
CA ARG A 300 -25.76 16.91 -8.23
C ARG A 300 -24.37 16.46 -7.79
N SER A 301 -23.46 17.39 -7.51
CA SER A 301 -22.10 17.05 -7.07
C SER A 301 -22.06 16.31 -5.72
N GLU A 302 -23.00 16.59 -4.82
CA GLU A 302 -23.02 15.98 -3.48
C GLU A 302 -23.63 14.58 -3.43
N HIS A 303 -24.47 14.23 -4.41
CA HIS A 303 -25.33 13.05 -4.30
C HIS A 303 -25.26 12.11 -5.50
N ALA A 304 -24.84 12.59 -6.67
CA ALA A 304 -24.92 11.79 -7.88
C ALA A 304 -24.02 10.55 -7.85
N ASN A 305 -22.85 10.63 -7.20
CA ASN A 305 -21.89 9.51 -7.19
C ASN A 305 -22.40 8.31 -6.40
N GLY A 306 -23.19 8.56 -5.36
CA GLY A 306 -23.82 7.51 -4.60
C GLY A 306 -25.13 7.06 -5.25
N ILE A 307 -26.00 8.00 -5.57
CA ILE A 307 -27.36 7.69 -6.01
C ILE A 307 -27.36 7.05 -7.40
N ASN A 308 -26.70 7.66 -8.39
CA ASN A 308 -26.71 7.16 -9.77
C ASN A 308 -25.92 5.86 -9.90
N SER A 309 -24.86 5.68 -9.11
CA SER A 309 -24.14 4.42 -9.07
C SER A 309 -24.98 3.30 -8.46
N CYS A 310 -25.74 3.61 -7.40
CA CYS A 310 -26.68 2.63 -6.83
C CYS A 310 -27.77 2.24 -7.84
N GLU A 311 -28.34 3.23 -8.53
CA GLU A 311 -29.32 2.99 -9.59
C GLU A 311 -28.74 2.15 -10.73
N LEU A 312 -27.52 2.46 -11.20
CA LEU A 312 -26.80 1.65 -12.17
C LEU A 312 -26.66 0.19 -11.70
N GLY A 313 -26.33 -0.02 -10.42
CA GLY A 313 -26.24 -1.36 -9.83
C GLY A 313 -27.56 -2.10 -9.89
N MET A 314 -28.67 -1.42 -9.60
CA MET A 314 -30.02 -1.99 -9.70
C MET A 314 -30.39 -2.33 -11.15
N GLU A 315 -30.08 -1.45 -12.10
CA GLU A 315 -30.36 -1.66 -13.53
C GLU A 315 -29.62 -2.87 -14.09
N VAL A 316 -28.32 -2.97 -13.77
CA VAL A 316 -27.49 -4.10 -14.18
C VAL A 316 -28.01 -5.40 -13.57
N ARG A 317 -28.32 -5.39 -12.27
CA ARG A 317 -28.89 -6.56 -11.58
C ARG A 317 -30.20 -7.01 -12.22
N ALA A 318 -31.11 -6.08 -12.48
CA ALA A 318 -32.39 -6.40 -13.11
C ALA A 318 -32.21 -7.03 -14.49
N ALA A 319 -31.24 -6.54 -15.26
CA ALA A 319 -30.93 -7.09 -16.56
C ALA A 319 -30.30 -8.49 -16.49
N MET A 320 -29.50 -8.79 -15.45
CA MET A 320 -29.06 -10.16 -15.14
C MET A 320 -30.25 -11.07 -14.79
N THR A 321 -31.12 -10.65 -13.88
CA THR A 321 -32.28 -11.48 -13.45
C THR A 321 -33.41 -11.55 -14.47
N GLY A 322 -33.34 -10.80 -15.58
CA GLY A 322 -34.45 -10.66 -16.53
C GLY A 322 -35.68 -9.98 -15.92
N SER A 323 -35.50 -9.27 -14.81
CA SER A 323 -36.56 -8.55 -14.11
C SER A 323 -36.68 -7.13 -14.65
N VAL A 324 -37.88 -6.55 -14.55
CA VAL A 324 -38.06 -5.13 -14.84
C VAL A 324 -37.53 -4.33 -13.65
N VAL A 325 -36.67 -3.34 -13.92
CA VAL A 325 -36.22 -2.38 -12.89
C VAL A 325 -37.47 -1.71 -12.30
N PRO A 326 -37.64 -1.64 -10.97
CA PRO A 326 -38.76 -0.93 -10.39
C PRO A 326 -38.83 0.47 -10.99
N ALA A 327 -39.95 0.81 -11.63
CA ALA A 327 -40.12 2.14 -12.21
C ALA A 327 -39.86 3.18 -11.12
N ARG A 328 -39.01 4.16 -11.44
CA ARG A 328 -38.66 5.24 -10.52
C ARG A 328 -39.96 5.93 -10.07
N GLN A 329 -40.23 5.92 -8.77
CA GLN A 329 -41.41 6.54 -8.14
C GLN A 329 -41.06 7.92 -7.58
#